data_AF-A0A8W8KZ00-F1
#
_entry.id   AF-A0A8W8KZ00-F1
#
_cell.length_a   1.000
_cell.length_b   1.000
_cell.length_c   1.000
_cell.angle_alpha   90.00
_cell.angle_beta   90.00
_cell.angle_gamma   90.00
#
_symmetry.space_group_name_H-M   'P 1'
#
loop_
_entity.id
_entity.type
_entity.pdbx_description
1 polymer ?
#
loop_
_entity_poly.entity_id
_entity_poly.type
_entity_poly.pdbx_seq_one_letter_code
_entity_poly.pdbx_strand_id
1 'polypeptide(L)'
;MSGICPCSMKNGCLPPNARMEKYKTTMKTLRSPYIDFWSCLNIKKVKIELTIQGKTMAFIEFDGRGSNYLNWFHNSRIIKTSWTDMQKSGSYNFFSIDKETKYGRHFFINKKYHGCPGDEGWLVVADSIGSKPCQWEKQKTYPQFLYGKQGKSTIWNNMKFGRADVLNIYIQR
;
A
#
# COMPACT_ATOMS: atom_id res chain seq x y z
N MET A 1 7.27 0.37 17.07
CA MET A 1 8.32 -0.37 17.82
C MET A 1 8.24 -1.82 17.40
N SER A 2 9.31 -2.38 16.82
CA SER A 2 9.39 -3.81 16.50
C SER A 2 9.57 -4.61 17.80
N GLY A 3 8.77 -5.65 18.01
CA GLY A 3 8.89 -6.53 19.18
C GLY A 3 10.19 -7.35 19.15
N ILE A 4 10.60 -7.85 20.31
CA ILE A 4 11.72 -8.81 20.43
C ILE A 4 11.32 -10.08 19.67
N CYS A 5 12.18 -10.55 18.74
CA CYS A 5 11.93 -11.79 18.00
C CYS A 5 11.89 -12.97 18.99
N PRO A 6 10.78 -13.73 19.09
CA PRO A 6 10.79 -14.96 19.85
C PRO A 6 11.65 -15.99 19.09
N CYS A 7 12.84 -16.31 19.62
CA CYS A 7 13.77 -17.39 19.24
C CYS A 7 14.14 -17.63 17.74
N SER A 8 15.19 -18.43 17.53
CA SER A 8 16.00 -18.53 16.30
C SER A 8 15.19 -18.73 15.00
N MET A 9 15.21 -17.67 14.18
CA MET A 9 14.49 -17.58 12.90
C MET A 9 15.03 -18.46 11.77
N LYS A 10 16.05 -19.31 12.00
CA LYS A 10 16.46 -20.31 10.99
C LYS A 10 15.32 -21.28 10.66
N ASN A 11 14.40 -21.55 11.59
CA ASN A 11 13.24 -22.45 11.39
C ASN A 11 11.88 -21.85 11.82
N GLY A 12 11.79 -20.53 12.03
CA GLY A 12 10.51 -19.83 12.22
C GLY A 12 9.80 -20.13 13.54
N CYS A 13 9.95 -19.24 14.52
CA CYS A 13 9.08 -19.25 15.70
C CYS A 13 7.95 -18.24 15.52
N LEU A 14 6.72 -18.75 15.48
CA LEU A 14 5.51 -17.95 15.68
C LEU A 14 5.34 -17.76 17.20
N PRO A 15 4.80 -16.62 17.68
CA PRO A 15 4.30 -16.55 19.05
C PRO A 15 3.37 -17.75 19.33
N PRO A 16 3.34 -18.32 20.56
CA PRO A 16 2.55 -19.52 20.89
C PRO A 16 1.07 -19.46 20.47
N ASN A 17 0.52 -18.24 20.31
CA ASN A 17 -0.88 -17.98 19.96
C ASN A 17 -1.09 -17.39 18.56
N ALA A 18 -0.05 -17.29 17.73
CA ALA A 18 -0.23 -16.71 16.42
C ALA A 18 -0.81 -17.75 15.45
N ARG A 19 -2.04 -17.48 14.98
CA ARG A 19 -2.72 -18.29 13.97
C ARG A 19 -2.58 -17.61 12.61
N MET A 20 -2.14 -18.36 11.60
CA MET A 20 -2.26 -17.95 10.21
C MET A 20 -3.74 -18.03 9.83
N GLU A 21 -4.44 -16.90 9.79
CA GLU A 21 -5.80 -16.88 9.28
C GLU A 21 -5.76 -17.02 7.76
N LYS A 22 -6.44 -18.05 7.23
CA LYS A 22 -6.78 -18.08 5.80
C LYS A 22 -7.76 -16.95 5.57
N TYR A 23 -7.51 -16.14 4.54
CA TYR A 23 -8.38 -15.05 4.12
C TYR A 23 -9.85 -15.53 4.08
N LYS A 24 -10.69 -14.92 4.91
CA LYS A 24 -12.14 -15.02 4.84
C LYS A 24 -12.65 -13.67 4.36
N THR A 25 -13.67 -13.67 3.50
CA THR A 25 -14.35 -12.45 3.08
C THR A 25 -15.03 -11.84 4.32
N THR A 26 -14.39 -10.86 4.96
CA THR A 26 -14.94 -10.12 6.10
C THR A 26 -14.86 -8.63 5.81
N MET A 27 -15.82 -7.86 6.34
CA MET A 27 -15.78 -6.38 6.28
C MET A 27 -14.82 -5.76 7.32
N LYS A 28 -14.10 -6.56 8.11
CA LYS A 28 -13.13 -6.07 9.10
C LYS A 28 -11.76 -5.94 8.45
N THR A 29 -11.04 -4.89 8.85
CA THR A 29 -9.60 -4.78 8.53
C THR A 29 -8.87 -5.96 9.15
N LEU A 30 -8.27 -6.79 8.31
CA LEU A 30 -7.43 -7.90 8.75
C LEU A 30 -5.99 -7.43 8.80
N ARG A 31 -5.44 -7.32 10.01
CA ARG A 31 -4.01 -7.06 10.23
C ARG A 31 -3.40 -8.32 10.82
N SER A 32 -2.48 -8.93 10.09
CA SER A 32 -1.77 -10.09 10.60
C SER A 32 -0.92 -9.69 11.83
N PRO A 33 -0.96 -10.46 12.94
CA PRO A 33 -0.11 -10.20 14.10
C PRO A 33 1.39 -10.36 13.77
N TYR A 34 1.74 -10.98 12.64
CA TYR A 34 3.13 -11.17 12.22
C TYR A 34 3.82 -9.87 11.78
N ILE A 35 3.06 -8.85 11.40
CA ILE A 35 3.63 -7.60 10.91
C ILE A 35 4.49 -6.90 11.99
N ASP A 36 4.18 -7.11 13.28
CA ASP A 36 4.93 -6.58 14.42
C ASP A 36 6.32 -7.23 14.58
N PHE A 37 6.53 -8.36 13.90
CA PHE A 37 7.78 -9.13 13.86
C PHE A 37 8.46 -9.07 12.48
N TRP A 38 8.21 -8.01 11.70
CA TRP A 38 8.72 -7.86 10.32
C TRP A 38 10.20 -8.22 10.16
N SER A 39 11.06 -7.72 11.05
CA SER A 39 12.51 -7.96 11.05
C SER A 39 12.89 -9.43 11.15
N CYS A 40 12.02 -10.24 11.75
CA CYS A 40 12.26 -11.65 11.98
C CYS A 40 11.80 -12.49 10.77
N LEU A 41 10.85 -12.01 9.96
CA LEU A 41 10.13 -12.85 8.97
C LEU A 41 10.96 -13.29 7.75
N ASN A 42 12.17 -12.77 7.55
CA ASN A 42 13.01 -13.00 6.37
C ASN A 42 12.23 -12.81 5.05
N ILE A 43 11.58 -11.66 4.91
CA ILE A 43 10.67 -11.38 3.80
C ILE A 43 11.48 -11.25 2.50
N LYS A 44 11.11 -12.04 1.50
CA LYS A 44 11.68 -11.98 0.15
C LYS A 44 10.93 -11.01 -0.75
N LYS A 45 9.60 -11.08 -0.74
CA LYS A 45 8.74 -10.22 -1.56
C LYS A 45 7.53 -9.73 -0.79
N VAL A 46 7.06 -8.55 -1.18
CA VAL A 46 5.78 -8.01 -0.75
C VAL A 46 4.98 -7.64 -1.99
N LYS A 47 3.69 -7.95 -2.02
CA LYS A 47 2.80 -7.56 -3.14
C LYS A 47 1.63 -6.76 -2.60
N ILE A 48 1.39 -5.58 -3.17
CA ILE A 48 0.09 -4.92 -3.04
C ILE A 48 -0.81 -5.32 -4.21
N GLU A 49 -2.09 -5.48 -3.94
CA GLU A 49 -3.08 -5.76 -4.97
C GLU A 49 -4.41 -5.07 -4.65
N LEU A 50 -4.91 -4.30 -5.61
CA LEU A 50 -6.22 -3.68 -5.55
C LEU A 50 -7.23 -4.55 -6.28
N THR A 51 -8.34 -4.88 -5.63
CA THR A 51 -9.38 -5.71 -6.24
C THR A 51 -10.76 -5.05 -6.22
N ILE A 52 -11.55 -5.33 -7.25
CA ILE A 52 -12.98 -5.02 -7.31
C ILE A 52 -13.70 -6.32 -7.61
N GLN A 53 -14.66 -6.71 -6.76
CA GLN A 53 -15.40 -7.96 -6.89
C GLN A 53 -14.48 -9.19 -7.09
N GLY A 54 -13.35 -9.21 -6.38
CA GLY A 54 -12.35 -10.28 -6.45
C GLY A 54 -11.43 -10.26 -7.68
N LYS A 55 -11.62 -9.32 -8.63
CA LYS A 55 -10.74 -9.16 -9.79
C LYS A 55 -9.63 -8.16 -9.53
N THR A 56 -8.39 -8.51 -9.86
CA THR A 56 -7.23 -7.62 -9.75
C THR A 56 -7.31 -6.46 -10.74
N MET A 57 -7.26 -5.24 -10.21
CA MET A 57 -7.29 -4.01 -11.00
C MET A 57 -5.92 -3.34 -11.13
N ALA A 58 -5.11 -3.43 -10.07
CA ALA A 58 -3.73 -2.96 -10.09
C ALA A 58 -2.89 -3.71 -9.05
N PHE A 59 -1.58 -3.82 -9.29
CA PHE A 59 -0.65 -4.44 -8.35
C PHE A 59 0.76 -3.85 -8.47
N ILE A 60 1.52 -4.00 -7.39
CA ILE A 60 2.98 -3.85 -7.38
C ILE A 60 3.57 -4.98 -6.54
N GLU A 61 4.59 -5.63 -7.08
CA GLU A 61 5.47 -6.52 -6.34
C GLU A 61 6.75 -5.77 -5.97
N PHE A 62 7.22 -5.95 -4.74
CA PHE A 62 8.39 -5.29 -4.17
C PHE A 62 9.40 -6.32 -3.65
N ASP A 63 10.66 -5.94 -3.64
CA ASP A 63 11.74 -6.62 -2.93
C ASP A 63 11.67 -6.29 -1.43
N GLY A 64 11.29 -7.30 -0.64
CA GLY A 64 11.14 -7.17 0.81
C GLY A 64 12.42 -7.41 1.60
N ARG A 65 13.52 -7.80 0.94
CA ARG A 65 14.78 -8.12 1.64
C ARG A 65 15.36 -6.87 2.30
N GLY A 66 15.73 -6.99 3.57
CA GLY A 66 16.28 -5.89 4.35
C GLY A 66 15.33 -4.69 4.50
N SER A 67 14.03 -4.88 4.29
CA SER A 67 13.04 -3.83 4.55
C SER A 67 12.56 -3.88 6.00
N ASN A 68 11.88 -2.82 6.43
CA ASN A 68 11.06 -2.78 7.64
C ASN A 68 9.58 -2.61 7.26
N TYR A 69 8.70 -2.53 8.25
CA TYR A 69 7.24 -2.43 8.05
C TYR A 69 6.77 -1.14 7.35
N LEU A 70 7.62 -0.12 7.19
CA LEU A 70 7.31 1.15 6.52
C LEU A 70 8.01 1.31 5.16
N ASN A 71 9.27 0.89 5.05
CA ASN A 71 10.11 1.20 3.88
C ASN A 71 10.07 0.15 2.76
N TRP A 72 9.32 -0.95 2.95
CA TRP A 72 9.11 -1.96 1.90
C TRP A 72 8.33 -1.38 0.72
N PHE A 73 7.47 -0.39 1.00
CA PHE A 73 6.67 0.33 0.02
C PHE A 73 7.44 1.55 -0.49
N HIS A 74 8.33 1.31 -1.46
CA HIS A 74 9.18 2.34 -2.04
C HIS A 74 9.56 1.99 -3.49
N ASN A 75 9.75 2.99 -4.35
CA ASN A 75 10.04 2.78 -5.78
C ASN A 75 11.31 1.96 -6.02
N SER A 76 12.37 2.18 -5.24
CA SER A 76 13.64 1.43 -5.37
C SER A 76 13.48 -0.08 -5.19
N ARG A 77 12.37 -0.52 -4.57
CA ARG A 77 12.07 -1.94 -4.31
C ARG A 77 11.14 -2.56 -5.35
N ILE A 78 10.57 -1.83 -6.30
CA ILE A 78 9.63 -2.37 -7.30
C ILE A 78 10.30 -3.52 -8.08
N ILE A 79 9.70 -4.70 -8.11
CA ILE A 79 10.08 -5.83 -8.97
C ILE A 79 9.20 -5.84 -10.22
N LYS A 80 7.90 -5.68 -10.04
CA LYS A 80 6.89 -5.75 -11.11
C LYS A 80 5.71 -4.86 -10.76
N THR A 81 5.03 -4.31 -11.75
CA THR A 81 3.83 -3.50 -11.56
C THR A 81 2.88 -3.63 -12.75
N SER A 82 1.59 -3.39 -12.53
CA SER A 82 0.58 -3.21 -13.59
C SER A 82 0.60 -1.81 -14.22
N TRP A 83 1.28 -0.83 -13.60
CA TRP A 83 1.38 0.52 -14.14
C TRP A 83 2.56 0.64 -15.12
N THR A 84 2.25 0.80 -16.40
CA THR A 84 3.22 0.83 -17.51
C THR A 84 4.14 2.06 -17.50
N ASP A 85 3.74 3.14 -16.83
CA ASP A 85 4.50 4.37 -16.66
C ASP A 85 5.25 4.44 -15.32
N MET A 86 5.38 3.31 -14.62
CA MET A 86 6.04 3.20 -13.31
C MET A 86 7.29 2.32 -13.41
N GLN A 87 8.40 2.80 -12.85
CA GLN A 87 9.68 2.10 -12.86
C GLN A 87 10.53 2.45 -11.64
N LYS A 88 11.46 1.58 -11.24
CA LYS A 88 12.31 1.81 -10.05
C LYS A 88 13.04 3.16 -10.10
N SER A 89 13.58 3.53 -11.27
CA SER A 89 14.33 4.77 -11.52
C SER A 89 13.43 5.98 -11.82
N GLY A 90 12.11 5.83 -11.72
CA GLY A 90 11.16 6.92 -11.95
C GLY A 90 11.29 8.04 -10.91
N SER A 91 10.81 9.22 -11.26
CA SER A 91 10.68 10.34 -10.32
C SER A 91 9.32 10.28 -9.62
N TYR A 92 9.35 10.42 -8.30
CA TYR A 92 8.18 10.38 -7.44
C TYR A 92 8.26 11.52 -6.43
N ASN A 93 7.16 12.26 -6.27
CA ASN A 93 7.02 13.26 -5.21
C ASN A 93 6.81 12.56 -3.86
N PHE A 94 5.95 11.53 -3.83
CA PHE A 94 5.76 10.66 -2.68
C PHE A 94 5.67 9.20 -3.11
N PHE A 95 6.30 8.33 -2.33
CA PHE A 95 6.15 6.88 -2.42
C PHE A 95 6.38 6.30 -1.03
N SER A 96 5.34 6.34 -0.19
CA SER A 96 5.47 5.99 1.22
C SER A 96 4.13 5.66 1.87
N ILE A 97 4.18 4.93 2.98
CA ILE A 97 2.99 4.56 3.74
C ILE A 97 2.46 5.73 4.57
N ASP A 98 3.34 6.55 5.17
CA ASP A 98 3.01 7.41 6.30
C ASP A 98 3.57 8.84 6.23
N LYS A 99 4.16 9.25 5.11
CA LYS A 99 4.75 10.60 5.00
C LYS A 99 3.74 11.71 4.66
N GLU A 100 2.56 11.37 4.13
CA GLU A 100 1.54 12.35 3.71
C GLU A 100 0.28 12.31 4.60
N THR A 101 0.48 11.95 5.87
CA THR A 101 -0.56 11.79 6.90
C THR A 101 -1.28 13.09 7.26
N LYS A 102 -0.64 14.25 7.10
CA LYS A 102 -1.28 15.57 7.28
C LYS A 102 -2.57 15.70 6.45
N TYR A 103 -2.60 15.06 5.28
CA TYR A 103 -3.75 15.08 4.38
C TYR A 103 -4.59 13.79 4.41
N GLY A 104 -4.34 12.88 5.37
CA GLY A 104 -5.04 11.60 5.42
C GLY A 104 -4.66 10.64 4.29
N ARG A 105 -3.49 10.83 3.68
CA ARG A 105 -3.02 10.05 2.53
C ARG A 105 -2.02 9.00 3.02
N HIS A 106 -2.48 7.75 3.13
CA HIS A 106 -1.63 6.59 3.40
C HIS A 106 -1.37 5.79 2.12
N PHE A 107 -0.35 4.94 2.14
CA PHE A 107 0.07 4.13 0.98
C PHE A 107 0.03 4.95 -0.32
N PHE A 108 0.73 6.08 -0.28
CA PHE A 108 0.56 7.14 -1.25
C PHE A 108 1.68 7.09 -2.28
N ILE A 109 1.28 7.05 -3.56
CA ILE A 109 2.19 7.08 -4.71
C ILE A 109 1.81 8.28 -5.57
N ASN A 110 2.58 9.34 -5.43
CA ASN A 110 2.37 10.61 -6.11
C ASN A 110 3.53 10.91 -7.05
N LYS A 111 3.19 11.41 -8.24
CA LYS A 111 4.15 11.82 -9.24
C LYS A 111 4.60 13.25 -9.00
N LYS A 112 3.65 14.16 -8.81
CA LYS A 112 3.91 15.61 -8.65
C LYS A 112 2.70 16.33 -8.05
N TYR A 113 2.98 17.44 -7.36
CA TYR A 113 1.98 18.44 -6.95
C TYR A 113 2.02 19.67 -7.84
N HIS A 114 0.86 20.03 -8.40
CA HIS A 114 0.65 21.27 -9.16
C HIS A 114 -0.69 21.91 -8.74
N GLY A 115 -0.95 21.92 -7.43
CA GLY A 115 -2.27 22.20 -6.85
C GLY A 115 -3.29 21.10 -7.17
N CYS A 116 -4.51 21.23 -6.66
CA CYS A 116 -5.57 20.22 -6.88
C CYS A 116 -5.81 19.90 -8.37
N PRO A 117 -5.86 20.88 -9.31
CA PRO A 117 -6.09 20.58 -10.72
C PRO A 117 -4.99 19.74 -11.39
N GLY A 118 -3.76 19.77 -10.87
CA GLY A 118 -2.60 19.08 -11.43
C GLY A 118 -1.99 18.02 -10.51
N ASP A 119 -2.65 17.66 -9.42
CA ASP A 119 -2.22 16.58 -8.52
C ASP A 119 -2.33 15.24 -9.26
N GLU A 120 -1.19 14.62 -9.52
CA GLU A 120 -1.05 13.44 -10.38
C GLU A 120 -0.38 12.30 -9.61
N GLY A 121 -0.97 11.11 -9.64
CA GLY A 121 -0.43 9.95 -8.95
C GLY A 121 -1.04 8.62 -9.39
N TRP A 122 -0.66 7.56 -8.70
CA TRP A 122 -1.07 6.19 -9.02
C TRP A 122 -1.95 5.55 -7.95
N LEU A 123 -1.71 5.86 -6.68
CA LEU A 123 -2.41 5.24 -5.55
C LEU A 123 -2.54 6.22 -4.39
N VAL A 124 -3.72 6.26 -3.80
CA VAL A 124 -3.99 6.90 -2.51
C VAL A 124 -4.89 6.00 -1.69
N VAL A 125 -4.47 5.66 -0.47
CA VAL A 125 -5.36 5.16 0.56
C VAL A 125 -5.77 6.35 1.41
N ALA A 126 -6.95 6.89 1.12
CA ALA A 126 -7.49 8.02 1.86
C ALA A 126 -8.26 7.49 3.07
N ASP A 127 -8.00 8.07 4.24
CA ASP A 127 -8.76 7.78 5.45
C ASP A 127 -9.41 9.04 6.05
N SER A 128 -10.11 8.87 7.16
CA SER A 128 -10.87 9.95 7.81
C SER A 128 -9.98 10.97 8.50
N ILE A 129 -8.71 10.65 8.78
CA ILE A 129 -7.77 11.51 9.51
C ILE A 129 -7.20 12.57 8.57
N GLY A 130 -6.80 13.74 9.09
CA GLY A 130 -6.11 14.76 8.31
C GLY A 130 -6.99 15.67 7.43
N SER A 131 -6.37 16.73 6.91
CA SER A 131 -7.00 17.76 6.09
C SER A 131 -7.25 17.28 4.65
N LYS A 132 -8.39 17.65 4.05
CA LYS A 132 -8.78 17.21 2.69
C LYS A 132 -8.96 18.43 1.78
N PRO A 133 -7.86 19.07 1.35
CA PRO A 133 -7.90 20.33 0.62
C PRO A 133 -8.55 20.19 -0.76
N CYS A 134 -8.39 19.04 -1.42
CA CYS A 134 -8.92 18.84 -2.76
C CYS A 134 -10.29 18.15 -2.76
N GLN A 135 -11.14 18.51 -3.72
CA GLN A 135 -12.48 17.95 -3.82
C GLN A 135 -12.47 16.44 -4.06
N TRP A 136 -11.47 15.94 -4.81
CA TRP A 136 -11.30 14.50 -5.04
C TRP A 136 -11.01 13.71 -3.75
N GLU A 137 -10.57 14.36 -2.67
CA GLU A 137 -10.30 13.72 -1.36
C GLU A 137 -11.54 13.65 -0.49
N LYS A 138 -12.56 14.46 -0.77
CA LYS A 138 -13.78 14.55 0.04
C LYS A 138 -14.71 13.39 -0.30
N GLN A 139 -14.48 12.26 0.36
CA GLN A 139 -15.29 11.05 0.21
C GLN A 139 -16.31 10.94 1.35
N LYS A 140 -17.45 10.29 1.07
CA LYS A 140 -18.53 10.08 2.05
C LYS A 140 -18.19 9.00 3.09
N THR A 141 -17.38 8.02 2.70
CA THR A 141 -16.98 6.89 3.53
C THR A 141 -15.46 6.71 3.47
N TYR A 142 -14.90 6.12 4.52
CA TYR A 142 -13.48 5.81 4.65
C TYR A 142 -13.28 4.41 5.25
N PRO A 143 -12.15 3.74 4.97
CA PRO A 143 -11.09 4.15 4.05
C PRO A 143 -11.52 4.08 2.58
N GLN A 144 -10.74 4.69 1.69
CA GLN A 144 -10.96 4.68 0.24
C GLN A 144 -9.66 4.30 -0.47
N PHE A 145 -9.74 3.35 -1.40
CA PHE A 145 -8.61 2.86 -2.18
C PHE A 145 -8.67 3.43 -3.59
N LEU A 146 -8.11 4.61 -3.79
CA LEU A 146 -8.15 5.34 -5.06
C LEU A 146 -6.93 4.98 -5.91
N TYR A 147 -7.13 4.75 -7.20
CA TYR A 147 -6.02 4.35 -8.07
C TYR A 147 -6.13 4.88 -9.51
N GLY A 148 -4.98 4.99 -10.18
CA GLY A 148 -4.89 5.31 -11.60
C GLY A 148 -5.38 4.14 -12.47
N LYS A 149 -6.42 4.37 -13.28
CA LYS A 149 -6.96 3.37 -14.21
C LYS A 149 -6.07 3.20 -15.44
N GLN A 150 -6.35 2.17 -16.24
CA GLN A 150 -5.71 1.90 -17.53
C GLN A 150 -4.19 1.73 -17.44
N GLY A 151 -3.70 1.25 -16.29
CA GLY A 151 -2.27 0.97 -16.09
C GLY A 151 -1.38 2.21 -16.19
N LYS A 152 -1.91 3.41 -15.89
CA LYS A 152 -1.12 4.66 -15.80
C LYS A 152 -1.49 5.51 -14.58
N SER A 153 -0.67 6.53 -14.32
CA SER A 153 -1.00 7.62 -13.40
C SER A 153 -2.25 8.38 -13.85
N THR A 154 -2.90 9.06 -12.90
CA THR A 154 -4.10 9.85 -13.14
C THR A 154 -4.00 11.21 -12.46
N ILE A 155 -4.62 12.21 -13.08
CA ILE A 155 -4.88 13.50 -12.44
C ILE A 155 -6.16 13.35 -11.62
N TRP A 156 -6.05 13.46 -10.30
CA TRP A 156 -7.14 13.11 -9.38
C TRP A 156 -8.39 13.97 -9.59
N ASN A 157 -8.19 15.26 -9.86
CA ASN A 157 -9.28 16.22 -10.03
C ASN A 157 -10.10 16.03 -11.33
N ASN A 158 -9.65 15.18 -12.25
CA ASN A 158 -10.46 14.77 -13.40
C ASN A 158 -11.59 13.80 -13.02
N MET A 159 -11.62 13.31 -11.76
CA MET A 159 -12.62 12.38 -11.24
C MET A 159 -12.75 11.06 -12.04
N LYS A 160 -11.73 10.74 -12.85
CA LYS A 160 -11.63 9.55 -13.70
C LYS A 160 -10.74 8.47 -13.07
N PHE A 161 -10.46 8.53 -11.77
CA PHE A 161 -9.74 7.49 -11.03
C PHE A 161 -10.63 6.26 -10.79
N GLY A 162 -10.02 5.15 -10.40
CA GLY A 162 -10.69 3.93 -9.97
C GLY A 162 -10.86 3.92 -8.45
N ARG A 163 -11.85 3.16 -7.97
CA ARG A 163 -12.07 2.86 -6.55
C ARG A 163 -12.07 1.36 -6.38
N ALA A 164 -11.13 0.84 -5.59
CA ALA A 164 -11.07 -0.59 -5.28
C ALA A 164 -11.90 -0.90 -4.03
N ASP A 165 -12.42 -2.13 -3.95
CA ASP A 165 -13.13 -2.64 -2.78
C ASP A 165 -12.16 -3.04 -1.67
N VAL A 166 -11.01 -3.62 -2.07
CA VAL A 166 -10.01 -4.17 -1.14
C VAL A 166 -8.60 -3.81 -1.62
N LEU A 167 -7.75 -3.41 -0.66
CA LEU A 167 -6.30 -3.41 -0.79
C LEU A 167 -5.74 -4.62 -0.05
N ASN A 168 -5.22 -5.59 -0.81
CA ASN A 168 -4.52 -6.75 -0.26
C ASN A 168 -3.01 -6.48 -0.18
N ILE A 169 -2.38 -6.97 0.89
CA ILE A 169 -0.94 -6.97 1.08
C ILE A 169 -0.49 -8.40 1.34
N TYR A 170 0.27 -8.98 0.42
CA TYR A 170 0.80 -10.33 0.52
C TYR A 170 2.28 -10.30 0.84
N ILE A 171 2.73 -11.25 1.67
CA ILE A 171 4.13 -11.41 2.07
C ILE A 171 4.61 -12.80 1.65
N GLN A 172 5.78 -12.86 1.01
CA GLN A 172 6.49 -14.09 0.69
C GLN A 172 7.79 -14.16 1.47
N ARG A 173 8.04 -15.30 2.14
CA ARG A 173 9.26 -15.60 2.91
C ARG A 173 10.25 -16.44 2.09
#